data_AF-M0C726-F1
#
_entry.id   AF-M0C726-F1
#
_cell.length_a   1.000
_cell.length_b   1.000
_cell.length_c   1.000
_cell.angle_alpha   90.00
_cell.angle_beta   90.00
_cell.angle_gamma   90.00
#
_symmetry.space_group_name_H-M   'P 1'
#
loop_
_entity.id
_entity.type
_entity.pdbx_description
1 polymer ?
#
loop_
_entity_poly.entity_id
_entity_poly.type
_entity_poly.pdbx_seq_one_letter_code
_entity_poly.pdbx_strand_id
1 'polypeptide(L)'
;MTITLTADRDSGRVLGTSLVSGYGGGTVHRSHAIVAFTERATVFELENYDLAYAPPFNTTWDPVFVAAKVLGGELRYRMRGPSAAVRCSTGCTTGEHQG
;
A
#
# COMPACT_ATOMS: atom_id res chain seq x y z
N MET A 1 -10.45 1.40 8.90
CA MET A 1 -9.71 2.31 8.00
C MET A 1 -9.52 1.57 6.70
N THR A 2 -9.80 2.24 5.58
CA THR A 2 -9.58 1.70 4.25
C THR A 2 -8.36 2.35 3.62
N ILE A 3 -7.37 1.54 3.24
CA ILE A 3 -6.23 1.99 2.46
C ILE A 3 -6.41 1.51 1.05
N THR A 4 -6.01 2.32 0.08
CA THR A 4 -5.86 1.87 -1.29
C THR A 4 -4.54 2.35 -1.87
N LEU A 5 -3.62 1.42 -2.11
CA LEU A 5 -2.30 1.68 -2.67
C LEU A 5 -2.35 1.43 -4.18
N THR A 6 -1.79 2.35 -4.96
CA THR A 6 -1.65 2.24 -6.40
C THR A 6 -0.17 2.27 -6.76
N ALA A 7 0.27 1.31 -7.58
CA ALA A 7 1.64 1.25 -8.08
C ALA A 7 1.66 1.06 -9.59
N ASP A 8 2.71 1.55 -10.22
CA ASP A 8 3.04 1.26 -11.61
C ASP A 8 3.32 -0.24 -11.77
N ARG A 9 2.75 -0.89 -12.78
CA ARG A 9 2.83 -2.34 -12.96
C ARG A 9 4.26 -2.80 -13.31
N ASP A 10 4.92 -2.04 -14.19
CA ASP A 10 6.17 -2.48 -14.81
C ASP A 10 7.37 -2.20 -13.88
N SER A 11 7.37 -1.05 -13.23
CA SER A 11 8.42 -0.63 -12.30
C SER A 11 8.10 -0.95 -10.83
N GLY A 12 6.84 -1.20 -10.47
CA GLY A 12 6.42 -1.34 -9.08
C GLY A 12 6.39 -0.02 -8.31
N ARG A 13 6.66 1.12 -8.96
CA ARG A 13 6.74 2.43 -8.31
C ARG A 13 5.41 2.84 -7.70
N VAL A 14 5.41 3.30 -6.45
CA VAL A 14 4.21 3.83 -5.78
C VAL A 14 3.76 5.11 -6.47
N LEU A 15 2.54 5.09 -7.02
CA LEU A 15 1.93 6.24 -7.72
C LEU A 15 1.06 7.07 -6.79
N GLY A 16 0.57 6.48 -5.70
CA GLY A 16 -0.20 7.18 -4.70
C GLY A 16 -0.98 6.24 -3.79
N THR A 17 -1.56 6.83 -2.74
CA THR A 17 -2.37 6.11 -1.76
C THR A 17 -3.61 6.92 -1.40
N SER A 18 -4.77 6.27 -1.29
CA SER A 18 -5.97 6.83 -0.67
C SER A 18 -6.17 6.20 0.71
N LEU A 19 -6.54 7.02 1.70
CA LEU A 19 -6.77 6.58 3.07
C LEU A 19 -8.12 7.14 3.52
N VAL A 20 -9.06 6.27 3.85
CA VAL A 20 -10.43 6.62 4.29
C VAL A 20 -10.68 6.04 5.67
N SER A 21 -11.07 6.87 6.63
CA SER A 21 -11.39 6.43 8.00
C SER A 21 -12.44 7.34 8.62
N GLY A 22 -13.03 6.89 9.73
CA GLY A 22 -13.70 7.81 10.65
C GLY A 22 -12.73 8.86 11.21
N TYR A 23 -13.29 9.91 11.82
CA TYR A 23 -12.49 10.99 12.42
C TYR A 23 -11.46 10.42 13.42
N GLY A 24 -10.21 10.91 13.31
CA GLY A 24 -9.10 10.49 14.17
C GLY A 24 -8.40 9.17 13.80
N GLY A 25 -9.00 8.32 12.96
CA GLY A 25 -8.53 6.94 12.74
C GLY A 25 -7.52 6.70 11.60
N GLY A 26 -6.86 7.73 11.06
CA GLY A 26 -6.02 7.55 9.87
C GLY A 26 -5.00 8.65 9.56
N THR A 27 -4.82 9.61 10.47
CA THR A 27 -4.01 10.81 10.19
C THR A 27 -2.52 10.51 10.06
N VAL A 28 -1.95 9.66 10.92
CA VAL A 28 -0.50 9.42 10.94
C VAL A 28 -0.02 8.62 9.72
N HIS A 29 -0.79 7.63 9.26
CA HIS A 29 -0.41 6.77 8.13
C HIS A 29 -0.28 7.52 6.79
N ARG A 30 -0.89 8.71 6.66
CA ARG A 30 -0.69 9.57 5.48
C ARG A 30 0.77 9.95 5.31
N SER A 31 1.47 10.22 6.41
CA SER A 31 2.89 10.60 6.35
C SER A 31 3.76 9.46 5.79
N HIS A 32 3.51 8.21 6.19
CA HIS A 32 4.22 7.04 5.67
C HIS A 32 4.02 6.87 4.16
N ALA A 33 2.78 7.01 3.68
CA ALA A 33 2.46 6.95 2.24
C ALA A 33 3.09 8.11 1.44
N ILE A 34 3.13 9.32 2.02
CA ILE A 34 3.76 10.49 1.40
C ILE A 34 5.27 10.26 1.23
N VAL A 35 5.96 9.74 2.25
CA VAL A 35 7.40 9.44 2.19
C VAL A 35 7.71 8.52 1.01
N ALA A 36 7.01 7.39 0.90
CA ALA A 36 7.18 6.44 -0.20
C ALA A 36 6.97 7.09 -1.58
N PHE A 37 5.95 7.94 -1.72
CA PHE A 37 5.69 8.67 -2.96
C PHE A 37 6.80 9.68 -3.28
N THR A 38 7.25 10.46 -2.28
CA THR A 38 8.28 11.49 -2.46
C THR A 38 9.65 10.90 -2.79
N GLU A 39 9.98 9.76 -2.21
CA GLU A 39 11.23 9.03 -2.48
C GLU A 39 11.19 8.27 -3.81
N ARG A 40 10.03 8.24 -4.48
CA ARG A 40 9.78 7.41 -5.66
C ARG A 40 9.98 5.92 -5.38
N ALA A 41 9.73 5.49 -4.15
CA ALA A 41 9.88 4.10 -3.72
C ALA A 41 8.96 3.16 -4.52
N THR A 42 9.42 1.94 -4.70
CA THR A 42 8.64 0.81 -5.19
C THR A 42 7.87 0.15 -4.06
N VAL A 43 6.82 -0.62 -4.40
CA VAL A 43 6.12 -1.43 -3.39
C VAL A 43 7.01 -2.49 -2.76
N PHE A 44 8.06 -2.92 -3.47
CA PHE A 44 9.05 -3.88 -3.02
C PHE A 44 10.03 -3.29 -2.00
N GLU A 45 10.30 -1.99 -2.09
CA GLU A 45 11.04 -1.26 -1.06
C GLU A 45 10.12 -0.95 0.12
N LEU A 46 8.92 -0.43 -0.14
CA LEU A 46 7.96 -0.05 0.90
C LEU A 46 7.55 -1.21 1.81
N GLU A 47 7.45 -2.44 1.29
CA GLU A 47 7.18 -3.63 2.09
C GLU A 47 8.33 -4.05 3.05
N ASN A 48 9.43 -3.32 3.01
CA ASN A 48 10.63 -3.46 3.86
C ASN A 48 10.95 -2.19 4.66
N TYR A 49 10.11 -1.15 4.58
CA TYR A 49 10.31 0.05 5.38
C TYR A 49 10.06 -0.23 6.87
N ASP A 50 10.95 0.29 7.71
CA ASP A 50 10.76 0.31 9.15
C ASP A 50 9.92 1.53 9.52
N LEU A 51 8.62 1.30 9.73
CA LEU A 51 7.66 2.34 10.08
C LEU A 51 7.43 2.34 11.59
N ALA A 52 7.49 3.52 12.19
CA ALA A 52 7.44 3.67 13.63
C ALA A 52 6.15 3.10 14.24
N TYR A 53 6.31 2.16 15.17
CA TYR A 53 5.23 1.66 16.02
C TYR A 53 4.92 2.63 17.16
N ALA A 54 3.65 2.94 17.37
CA ALA A 54 3.19 3.75 18.50
C ALA A 54 1.74 3.39 18.84
N PRO A 55 1.43 2.58 19.86
CA PRO A 55 0.10 1.98 20.08
C PRO A 55 -1.14 2.90 19.94
N PRO A 56 -1.12 4.19 20.34
CA PRO A 56 -2.25 5.10 20.11
C PRO A 56 -2.37 5.63 18.67
N PHE A 57 -1.33 5.52 17.85
CA PHE A 57 -1.21 6.12 16.52
C PHE A 57 -0.97 5.10 15.41
N ASN A 58 -0.11 4.12 15.61
CA ASN A 58 0.27 3.10 14.65
C ASN A 58 0.44 1.72 15.30
N THR A 59 0.16 0.67 14.54
CA THR A 59 0.33 -0.71 14.99
C THR A 59 1.67 -1.27 14.55
N THR A 60 2.07 -2.43 15.09
CA THR A 60 3.30 -3.13 14.68
C THR A 60 3.30 -3.44 13.17
N TRP A 61 2.11 -3.74 12.63
CA TRP A 61 1.90 -3.93 11.21
C TRP A 61 1.23 -2.68 10.64
N ASP A 62 2.04 -1.66 10.32
CA ASP A 62 1.50 -0.44 9.71
C ASP A 62 0.65 -0.80 8.48
N PRO A 63 -0.57 -0.25 8.35
CA PRO A 63 -1.47 -0.65 7.29
C PRO A 63 -0.98 -0.27 5.87
N VAL A 64 -0.12 0.75 5.71
CA VAL A 64 0.56 1.07 4.44
C VAL A 64 1.58 -0.01 4.12
N PHE A 65 2.36 -0.45 5.11
CA PHE A 65 3.30 -1.58 4.96
C PHE A 65 2.56 -2.87 4.56
N VAL A 66 1.42 -3.16 5.19
CA VAL A 66 0.61 -4.34 4.86
C VAL A 66 0.07 -4.24 3.43
N ALA A 67 -0.45 -3.09 3.01
CA ALA A 67 -0.92 -2.88 1.65
C ALA A 67 0.21 -3.06 0.60
N ALA A 68 1.43 -2.62 0.93
CA ALA A 68 2.60 -2.82 0.08
C ALA A 68 2.95 -4.31 -0.09
N LYS A 69 2.91 -5.12 0.99
CA LYS A 69 3.12 -6.58 0.90
C LYS A 69 2.11 -7.27 0.01
N VAL A 70 0.82 -6.95 0.16
CA VAL A 70 -0.23 -7.55 -0.66
C VAL A 70 -0.04 -7.16 -2.13
N LEU A 71 0.13 -5.87 -2.41
CA LEU A 71 0.32 -5.38 -3.79
C LEU A 71 1.61 -5.91 -4.42
N GLY A 72 2.69 -6.01 -3.65
CA GLY A 72 3.95 -6.62 -4.08
C GLY A 72 3.79 -8.11 -4.42
N GLY A 73 2.99 -8.85 -3.64
CA GLY A 73 2.61 -10.23 -3.96
C GLY A 73 1.83 -10.34 -5.28
N GLU A 74 0.82 -9.49 -5.47
CA GLU A 74 0.02 -9.42 -6.70
C GLU A 74 0.87 -9.10 -7.93
N LEU A 75 1.78 -8.13 -7.85
CA LEU A 75 2.67 -7.75 -8.95
C LEU A 75 3.64 -8.89 -9.31
N ARG A 76 4.17 -9.61 -8.32
CA ARG A 76 5.03 -10.78 -8.56
C ARG A 76 4.27 -11.93 -9.24
N TYR A 77 2.99 -12.11 -8.89
CA TYR A 77 2.18 -13.21 -9.40
C TYR A 77 1.52 -12.92 -10.76
N ARG A 78 1.11 -11.66 -11.04
CA ARG A 78 0.26 -11.28 -12.19
C ARG A 78 0.99 -10.58 -13.34
N MET A 79 2.18 -11.02 -13.72
CA MET A 79 2.95 -10.45 -14.85
C MET A 79 2.34 -10.66 -16.27
N ARG A 80 1.05 -10.93 -16.43
CA ARG A 80 0.39 -11.01 -17.76
C ARG A 80 -0.97 -10.30 -17.78
N GLY A 81 -1.05 -9.16 -18.47
CA GLY A 81 -2.28 -8.42 -18.79
C GLY A 81 -2.01 -6.95 -19.18
N PRO A 82 -2.89 -6.27 -19.96
CA PRO A 82 -2.64 -4.91 -20.40
C PRO A 82 -2.86 -3.85 -19.30
N SER A 83 -1.85 -2.97 -19.16
CA SER A 83 -1.84 -1.60 -18.60
C SER A 83 -1.43 -1.32 -17.14
N ALA A 84 -0.95 -0.09 -16.98
CA ALA A 84 0.27 0.34 -16.29
C ALA A 84 0.16 0.57 -14.78
N ALA A 85 -1.00 0.37 -14.14
CA ALA A 85 -1.13 0.58 -12.70
C ALA A 85 -1.99 -0.51 -12.03
N VAL A 86 -1.55 -1.00 -10.87
CA VAL A 86 -2.23 -2.02 -10.07
C VAL A 86 -2.61 -1.42 -8.73
N ARG A 87 -3.81 -1.75 -8.24
CA ARG A 87 -4.42 -1.18 -7.05
C ARG A 87 -4.78 -2.27 -6.04
N CYS A 88 -4.51 -2.04 -4.77
CA CYS A 88 -4.88 -2.93 -3.68
C CYS A 88 -5.59 -2.14 -2.57
N SER A 89 -6.78 -2.58 -2.14
CA SER A 89 -7.48 -1.98 -1.00
C SER A 89 -7.58 -2.92 0.20
N THR A 90 -7.64 -2.40 1.43
CA THR A 90 -7.92 -3.23 2.64
C THR A 90 -9.16 -4.09 2.40
N GLY A 91 -8.97 -5.42 2.51
CA GLY A 91 -9.93 -6.43 2.04
C GLY A 91 -9.32 -7.35 0.97
N CYS A 92 -8.31 -6.89 0.23
CA CYS A 92 -7.45 -7.75 -0.59
C CYS A 92 -6.60 -8.64 0.32
N THR A 93 -7.19 -9.70 0.84
CA THR A 93 -6.44 -10.94 1.02
C THR A 93 -6.21 -11.53 -0.38
N THR A 94 -5.20 -12.37 -0.55
CA THR A 94 -4.70 -12.91 -1.84
C THR A 94 -5.71 -13.77 -2.63
N GLY A 95 -7.01 -13.46 -2.63
CA GLY A 95 -8.04 -14.32 -3.20
C GLY A 95 -9.42 -13.70 -3.49
N GLU A 96 -9.64 -12.38 -3.38
CA GLU A 96 -10.94 -11.80 -3.75
C GLU A 96 -10.92 -11.08 -5.11
N HIS A 97 -11.43 -11.81 -6.09
CA HIS A 97 -11.91 -11.31 -7.37
C HIS A 97 -13.00 -10.25 -7.16
N GLN A 98 -12.79 -9.03 -7.68
CA GLN A 98 -13.88 -8.12 -8.00
C GLN A 98 -13.94 -8.02 -9.52
N GLY A 99 -15.00 -8.61 -10.08
CA GLY A 99 -15.48 -8.34 -11.43
C GLY A 99 -16.31 -7.06 -11.50
#